data_AF-A0A2S9MXI0-F1
#
_entry.id   AF-A0A2S9MXI0-F1
#
_cell.length_a   1.000
_cell.length_b   1.000
_cell.length_c   1.000
_cell.angle_alpha   90.00
_cell.angle_beta   90.00
_cell.angle_gamma   90.00
#
_symmetry.space_group_name_H-M   'P 1'
#
loop_
_entity.id
_entity.type
_entity.pdbx_description
1 polymer ?
#
loop_
_entity_poly.entity_id
_entity_poly.type
_entity_poly.pdbx_seq_one_letter_code
_entity_poly.pdbx_strand_id
1 'polypeptide(L)' 'MFHTIGYKGHFIHVSIERGVETVQTQIMRNDGGFDLERRRTLVSARRAITKHVQNRDRTEQSA' A
#
# COMPACT_ATOMS: atom_id res chain seq x y z
N MET A 1 -12.48 0.10 -14.84
CA MET A 1 -12.95 0.62 -13.52
C MET A 1 -11.73 0.87 -12.65
N PHE A 2 -11.66 2.00 -11.95
CA PHE A 2 -10.51 2.36 -11.12
C PHE A 2 -10.98 2.88 -9.75
N HIS A 3 -10.43 2.33 -8.67
CA HIS A 3 -10.74 2.70 -7.30
C HIS A 3 -9.45 2.95 -6.53
N THR A 4 -9.44 3.99 -5.71
CA THR A 4 -8.36 4.24 -4.75
C THR A 4 -8.93 4.21 -3.35
N ILE A 5 -8.27 3.46 -2.47
CA ILE A 5 -8.70 3.22 -1.09
C ILE A 5 -7.59 3.73 -0.17
N GLY A 6 -7.91 4.69 0.70
CA GLY A 6 -7.01 5.11 1.77
C GLY A 6 -6.93 4.06 2.88
N TYR A 7 -5.72 3.78 3.38
CA TYR A 7 -5.51 2.82 4.47
C TYR A 7 -4.24 3.17 5.25
N LYS A 8 -4.38 3.54 6.53
CA LYS A 8 -3.26 3.85 7.46
C LYS A 8 -2.27 4.90 6.93
N GLY A 9 -2.74 5.95 6.28
CA GLY A 9 -1.88 6.99 5.69
C GLY A 9 -1.24 6.60 4.36
N HIS A 10 -1.65 5.47 3.78
CA HIS A 10 -1.20 4.93 2.50
C HIS A 10 -2.39 4.70 1.57
N PHE A 11 -2.13 4.30 0.32
CA PHE A 11 -3.19 4.06 -0.67
C PHE A 11 -3.12 2.67 -1.28
N ILE A 12 -4.28 2.15 -1.68
CA ILE A 12 -4.41 0.95 -2.49
C ILE A 12 -5.20 1.31 -3.74
N HIS A 13 -4.60 1.08 -4.90
CA HIS A 13 -5.25 1.26 -6.19
C HIS A 13 -5.74 -0.09 -6.70
N VAL A 14 -7.01 -0.16 -7.07
CA VAL A 14 -7.62 -1.32 -7.71
C VAL A 14 -8.08 -0.87 -9.08
N SER A 15 -7.53 -1.50 -10.12
CA SER A 15 -7.89 -1.23 -11.51
C SER A 15 -8.32 -2.52 -12.19
N ILE A 16 -9.30 -2.44 -13.08
CA ILE A 16 -9.70 -3.55 -13.94
C ILE A 16 -9.53 -3.10 -15.38
N GLU A 17 -8.65 -3.78 -16.09
CA GLU A 17 -8.36 -3.56 -17.51
C GLU A 17 -8.50 -4.89 -18.27
N ARG A 18 -9.32 -4.91 -19.33
CA ARG A 18 -9.59 -6.11 -20.16
C ARG A 18 -9.96 -7.37 -19.34
N GLY A 19 -10.72 -7.19 -18.25
CA GLY A 19 -11.13 -8.27 -17.35
C GLY A 19 -10.07 -8.72 -16.34
N VAL A 20 -8.88 -8.11 -16.34
CA VAL A 20 -7.80 -8.39 -15.40
C VAL A 20 -7.81 -7.36 -14.28
N GLU A 21 -8.03 -7.81 -13.05
CA GLU A 21 -7.88 -6.96 -11.86
C GLU A 21 -6.40 -6.81 -11.49
N THR A 22 -5.98 -5.58 -11.26
CA THR A 22 -4.66 -5.22 -10.76
C THR A 22 -4.82 -4.42 -9.48
N VAL A 23 -4.20 -4.94 -8.41
CA VAL A 23 -4.10 -4.27 -7.11
C VAL A 23 -2.68 -3.74 -6.95
N GLN A 24 -2.54 -2.46 -6.61
CA GLN A 24 -1.26 -1.82 -6.30
C GLN A 24 -1.33 -1.12 -4.95
N THR A 25 -0.27 -1.22 -4.18
CA THR A 25 -0.11 -0.53 -2.92
C THR A 25 0.83 0.66 -3.13
N GLN A 26 0.40 1.85 -2.74
CA GLN A 26 1.23 3.05 -2.65
C GLN A 26 1.62 3.26 -1.19
N ILE A 27 2.88 2.97 -0.87
CA ILE A 27 3.45 3.21 0.46
C ILE A 27 4.10 4.59 0.45
N MET A 28 3.74 5.42 1.42
CA MET A 28 4.24 6.79 1.56
C MET A 28 5.53 6.74 2.34
N ARG A 29 6.56 7.41 1.84
CA ARG A 29 7.86 7.58 2.49
C ARG A 29 7.86 8.84 3.34
N ASN A 30 8.75 8.91 4.33
CA ASN A 30 8.88 10.06 5.22
C ASN A 30 9.43 11.31 4.52
N ASP A 31 10.05 11.16 3.34
CA ASP A 31 10.54 12.23 2.47
C ASP A 31 9.42 12.88 1.61
N GLY A 32 8.17 12.44 1.77
CA GLY A 32 7.04 12.87 0.95
C GLY A 32 6.91 12.13 -0.39
N GLY A 33 7.86 11.24 -0.70
CA GLY A 33 7.79 10.32 -1.83
C GLY A 33 6.89 9.11 -1.56
N PHE A 34 6.81 8.21 -2.53
CA PHE A 34 6.10 6.95 -2.37
C PHE A 34 6.71 5.83 -3.20
N ASP A 35 6.37 4.60 -2.83
CA ASP A 35 6.71 3.37 -3.54
C ASP A 35 5.43 2.67 -3.98
N LEU A 36 5.38 2.23 -5.24
CA LEU A 36 4.25 1.50 -5.82
C LEU A 36 4.60 0.03 -5.99
N GLU A 37 3.85 -0.84 -5.32
CA GLU A 37 4.08 -2.28 -5.36
C GLU A 37 2.84 -3.04 -5.80
N ARG A 38 2.98 -3.92 -6.80
CA ARG A 38 1.87 -4.76 -7.26
C ARG A 38 1.58 -5.87 -6.25
N ARG A 39 0.30 -6.12 -6.01
CA ARG A 39 -0.21 -7.11 -5.07
C ARG A 39 -1.25 -7.98 -5.75
N ARG A 40 -1.37 -9.23 -5.27
CA ARG A 40 -2.28 -10.22 -5.86
C ARG A 40 -3.72 -9.98 -5.45
N THR A 41 -3.94 -9.44 -4.25
CA THR A 41 -5.28 -9.22 -3.68
C THR A 41 -5.31 -7.99 -2.79
N LEU A 42 -6.51 -7.43 -2.57
CA LEU A 42 -6.74 -6.33 -1.62
C LEU A 42 -6.27 -6.68 -0.19
N VAL A 43 -6.46 -7.93 0.24
CA VAL A 43 -6.01 -8.40 1.56
C VAL A 43 -4.47 -8.36 1.66
N SER A 44 -3.78 -8.82 0.61
CA SER A 44 -2.31 -8.77 0.57
C SER A 44 -1.78 -7.33 0.59
N ALA A 45 -2.47 -6.40 -0.08
CA ALA A 45 -2.16 -4.97 -0.04
C ALA A 45 -2.30 -4.37 1.37
N ARG A 46 -3.40 -4.65 2.08
CA ARG A 46 -3.59 -4.21 3.47
C ARG A 46 -2.55 -4.79 4.43
N ARG A 47 -2.15 -6.05 4.22
CA ARG A 47 -1.08 -6.70 5.00
C ARG A 47 0.28 -6.04 4.75
N ALA A 48 0.61 -5.74 3.50
CA ALA A 48 1.86 -5.05 3.15
C ALA A 48 1.96 -3.69 3.84
N ILE A 49 0.91 -2.87 3.75
CA ILE A 49 0.83 -1.59 4.45
C ILE A 49 0.99 -1.78 5.97
N THR A 50 0.24 -2.72 6.55
CA THR A 50 0.31 -2.96 8.00
C THR A 50 1.72 -3.35 8.44
N LYS A 51 2.41 -4.22 7.69
CA LYS A 51 3.78 -4.60 7.98
C LYS A 51 4.75 -3.42 7.87
N HIS A 52 4.56 -2.56 6.87
CA HIS A 52 5.36 -1.34 6.72
C HIS A 52 5.21 -0.41 7.93
N VAL A 53 3.97 -0.08 8.31
CA VAL A 53 3.68 0.78 9.47
C VAL A 53 4.29 0.19 10.75
N GLN A 54 4.07 -1.11 11.02
CA GLN A 54 4.64 -1.78 12.20
C GLN A 54 6.17 -1.74 12.22
N ASN A 55 6.81 -1.93 11.07
CA ASN A 55 8.27 -1.86 10.98
C ASN A 55 8.77 -0.44 11.24
N ARG A 56 8.08 0.57 10.71
CA ARG A 56 8.42 1.98 10.91
C ARG A 56 8.30 2.36 12.38
N ASP A 57 7.17 2.05 13.01
CA ASP A 57 6.92 2.36 14.43
C ASP A 57 7.98 1.69 15.32
N ARG A 58 8.40 0.46 15.00
CA ARG A 58 9.48 -0.23 15.73
C ARG A 58 10.84 0.46 15.55
N THR A 59 11.17 0.90 14.34
CA THR A 59 12.42 1.62 14.07
C THR A 59 12.44 2.96 14.80
N GLU A 60 11.33 3.71 14.79
CA GLU A 60 11.21 4.99 15.49
C GLU A 60 11.28 4.83 17.01
N GLN A 61 10.77 3.73 17.59
CA GLN A 61 10.89 3.43 19.03
C GLN A 61 12.30 2.98 19.46
N SER A 62 13.13 2.54 18.51
CA SER A 62 14.50 2.04 18.78
C SER A 62 15.58 3.08 18.51
N ALA A 63 15.22 4.27 18.01
CA ALA A 63 16.10 5.39 17.70
C ALA A 63 16.07 6.44 18.81
#